data_AF-A0A7K1ARS6-F1
#
_entry.id   AF-A0A7K1ARS6-F1
#
_cell.length_a   1.000
_cell.length_b   1.000
_cell.length_c   1.000
_cell.angle_alpha   90.00
_cell.angle_beta   90.00
_cell.angle_gamma   90.00
#
_symmetry.space_group_name_H-M   'P 1'
#
loop_
_entity.id
_entity.type
_entity.pdbx_description
1 polymer ?
#
loop_
_entity_poly.entity_id
_entity_poly.type
_entity_poly.pdbx_seq_one_letter_code
_entity_poly.pdbx_strand_id
1 'polypeptide(L)'
;QSESGQVIQSAAIITREAVGELATIHSRMPVFMPEDRWENWLDTEARDINRIIKLMDIEQPDKGVAAVPVSARVNVVANNGAELIIPIELGEPETLF
;
A
#
# COMPACT_ATOMS: atom_id res chain seq x y z
N GLN A 1 22.04 -9.57 13.24
CA GLN A 1 22.94 -8.42 13.16
C GLN A 1 23.75 -8.55 11.88
N SER A 2 24.09 -7.47 11.18
CA SER A 2 24.95 -7.59 9.99
C SER A 2 26.35 -8.08 10.43
N GLU A 3 27.04 -8.82 9.57
CA GLU A 3 28.41 -9.30 9.83
C GLU A 3 29.41 -8.16 10.10
N SER A 4 29.08 -6.92 9.69
CA SER A 4 29.90 -5.72 9.85
C SER A 4 29.65 -4.92 11.14
N GLY A 5 28.70 -5.33 11.99
CA GLY A 5 28.29 -4.52 13.16
C GLY A 5 27.50 -3.26 12.80
N GLN A 6 26.97 -3.19 11.57
CA GLN A 6 26.20 -2.05 11.10
C GLN A 6 24.76 -2.12 11.60
N VAL A 7 24.28 -1.03 12.19
CA VAL A 7 22.87 -0.85 12.53
C VAL A 7 22.08 -0.58 11.24
N ILE A 8 21.04 -1.38 11.01
CA ILE A 8 20.13 -1.20 9.88
C ILE A 8 18.77 -0.76 10.43
N GLN A 9 18.30 0.40 9.98
CA GLN A 9 16.92 0.83 10.19
C GLN A 9 16.10 0.37 8.99
N SER A 10 15.07 -0.43 9.25
CA SER A 10 14.15 -0.92 8.23
C SER A 10 12.72 -0.73 8.69
N ALA A 11 11.78 -0.84 7.75
CA ALA A 11 10.35 -0.75 8.00
C ALA A 11 9.61 -1.80 7.18
N ALA A 12 8.37 -2.08 7.58
CA ALA A 12 7.43 -2.90 6.83
C ALA A 12 6.09 -2.15 6.72
N ILE A 13 5.39 -2.37 5.62
CA ILE A 13 4.05 -1.83 5.41
C ILE A 13 3.03 -2.77 6.05
N ILE A 14 2.16 -2.24 6.90
CA ILE A 14 1.03 -3.00 7.45
C ILE A 14 -0.05 -3.14 6.38
N THR A 15 -0.53 -4.38 6.22
CA THR A 15 -1.54 -4.72 5.22
C THR A 15 -2.78 -5.33 5.88
N ARG A 16 -3.92 -5.23 5.20
CA ARG A 16 -5.21 -5.83 5.56
C ARG A 16 -5.82 -6.55 4.35
N GLU A 17 -6.94 -7.23 4.55
CA GLU A 17 -7.75 -7.73 3.44
C GLU A 17 -8.24 -6.57 2.57
N ALA A 18 -8.16 -6.75 1.25
CA ALA A 18 -8.69 -5.80 0.29
C ALA A 18 -10.23 -5.78 0.31
N VAL A 19 -10.82 -4.64 -0.02
CA VAL A 19 -12.27 -4.45 -0.15
C VAL A 19 -12.58 -3.82 -1.51
N GLY A 20 -13.86 -3.79 -1.88
CA GLY A 20 -14.32 -3.07 -3.07
C GLY A 20 -13.66 -3.54 -4.36
N GLU A 21 -13.35 -2.60 -5.24
CA GLU A 21 -12.67 -2.85 -6.53
C GLU A 21 -11.27 -3.46 -6.34
N LEU A 22 -10.53 -3.03 -5.31
CA LEU A 22 -9.18 -3.54 -5.06
C LEU A 22 -9.15 -5.06 -4.79
N ALA A 23 -10.20 -5.61 -4.18
CA ALA A 23 -10.31 -7.05 -3.95
C ALA A 23 -10.39 -7.87 -5.24
N THR A 24 -10.79 -7.26 -6.36
CA THR A 24 -10.78 -7.89 -7.69
C THR A 24 -9.39 -7.94 -8.31
N ILE A 25 -8.47 -7.09 -7.83
CA ILE A 25 -7.10 -6.97 -8.33
C ILE A 25 -6.14 -7.81 -7.48
N HIS A 26 -6.28 -7.76 -6.15
CA HIS A 26 -5.44 -8.50 -5.21
C HIS A 26 -6.16 -8.75 -3.89
N SER A 27 -5.80 -9.82 -3.17
CA SER A 27 -6.46 -10.21 -1.91
C SER A 27 -6.12 -9.32 -0.69
N ARG A 28 -5.13 -8.43 -0.84
CA ARG A 28 -4.56 -7.60 0.23
C ARG A 28 -4.41 -6.16 -0.25
N MET A 29 -4.59 -5.22 0.67
CA MET A 29 -4.32 -3.79 0.48
C MET A 29 -3.52 -3.22 1.67
N PRO A 30 -2.82 -2.08 1.51
CA PRO A 30 -2.23 -1.36 2.64
C PRO A 30 -3.28 -0.86 3.63
N VAL A 31 -2.89 -0.64 4.88
CA VAL A 31 -3.69 0.19 5.80
C VAL A 31 -3.44 1.66 5.47
N PHE A 32 -4.42 2.34 4.89
CA PHE A 32 -4.34 3.77 4.58
C PHE A 32 -4.74 4.60 5.79
N MET A 33 -3.79 5.20 6.52
CA MET A 33 -4.08 5.97 7.72
C MET A 33 -4.70 7.34 7.39
N PRO A 34 -5.91 7.67 7.88
CA PRO A 34 -6.50 9.00 7.76
C PRO A 34 -5.63 10.09 8.40
N GLU A 35 -5.60 11.28 7.80
CA GLU A 35 -4.75 12.40 8.24
C GLU A 35 -5.01 12.81 9.69
N ASP A 36 -6.28 12.77 10.14
CA ASP A 36 -6.69 13.10 11.50
C ASP A 36 -6.15 12.13 12.57
N ARG A 37 -5.58 10.99 12.17
CA ARG A 37 -4.97 10.00 13.05
C ARG A 37 -3.44 10.02 13.04
N TRP A 38 -2.81 10.80 12.15
CA TRP A 38 -1.35 10.80 11.98
C TRP A 38 -0.59 11.18 13.25
N GLU A 39 -1.05 12.19 13.99
CA GLU A 39 -0.42 12.60 15.25
C GLU A 39 -0.36 11.45 16.26
N ASN A 40 -1.47 10.72 16.43
CA ASN A 40 -1.52 9.57 17.34
C ASN A 40 -0.71 8.37 16.81
N TRP A 41 -0.61 8.21 15.48
CA TRP A 41 0.15 7.12 14.87
C TRP A 41 1.67 7.33 14.97
N LEU A 42 2.11 8.58 14.87
CA LEU A 42 3.53 8.96 14.90
C LEU A 42 4.04 9.33 16.30
N ASP A 43 3.18 9.28 17.33
CA ASP A 43 3.56 9.50 18.72
C ASP A 43 4.50 8.39 19.22
N THR A 44 5.78 8.72 19.35
CA THR A 44 6.83 7.79 19.80
C THR A 44 6.74 7.44 21.28
N GLU A 45 5.97 8.19 22.07
CA GLU A 45 5.77 7.93 23.50
C GLU A 45 4.52 7.10 23.81
N ALA A 46 3.68 6.83 22.82
CA ALA A 46 2.50 6.00 22.99
C ALA A 46 2.85 4.58 23.46
N ARG A 47 2.33 4.17 24.63
CA ARG A 47 2.57 2.84 25.23
C ARG A 47 1.36 1.90 25.16
N ASP A 48 0.18 2.41 24.84
CA ASP A 48 -1.04 1.60 24.76
C ASP A 48 -1.20 0.98 23.36
N ILE A 49 -0.79 -0.29 23.26
CA ILE A 49 -0.84 -1.07 22.03
C ILE A 49 -2.29 -1.21 21.51
N ASN A 50 -3.27 -1.37 22.40
CA ASN A 50 -4.66 -1.54 21.98
C ASN A 50 -5.19 -0.25 21.34
N ARG A 51 -4.81 0.90 21.90
CA ARG A 51 -5.11 2.21 21.30
C ARG A 51 -4.49 2.34 19.91
N ILE A 52 -3.23 1.93 19.74
CA ILE A 52 -2.53 2.00 18.44
C ILE A 52 -3.20 1.07 17.41
N ILE A 53 -3.54 -0.16 17.80
CA ILE A 53 -4.27 -1.09 16.90
C ILE A 53 -5.60 -0.50 16.47
N LYS A 54 -6.32 0.15 17.39
CA LYS A 54 -7.61 0.78 17.10
C LYS A 54 -7.51 1.94 16.10
N LEU A 55 -6.36 2.60 15.97
CA LEU A 55 -6.14 3.61 14.92
C LEU A 55 -6.22 3.02 13.52
N MET A 56 -5.94 1.73 13.34
CA MET A 56 -6.00 1.04 12.05
C MET A 56 -7.42 0.56 11.69
N ASP A 57 -8.37 0.66 12.63
CA ASP A 57 -9.77 0.32 12.38
C ASP A 57 -10.46 1.45 11.60
N ILE A 58 -10.59 1.25 10.29
CA ILE A 58 -11.08 2.24 9.34
C ILE A 58 -12.31 1.65 8.65
N GLU A 59 -13.44 2.36 8.80
CA GLU A 59 -14.75 1.96 8.30
C GLU A 59 -14.78 1.85 6.77
N GLN A 60 -14.18 2.81 6.07
CA GLN A 60 -14.08 2.85 4.61
C GLN A 60 -12.61 2.86 4.19
N PRO A 61 -11.93 1.69 4.22
CA PRO A 61 -10.48 1.62 4.06
C PRO A 61 -10.00 1.93 2.64
N ASP A 62 -10.86 1.88 1.63
CA ASP A 62 -10.61 2.21 0.23
C ASP A 62 -11.10 3.62 -0.16
N LYS A 63 -11.55 4.43 0.82
CA LYS A 63 -12.06 5.77 0.55
C LYS A 63 -11.02 6.64 -0.13
N GLY A 64 -11.36 7.15 -1.31
CA GLY A 64 -10.47 8.02 -2.11
C GLY A 64 -9.42 7.27 -2.92
N VAL A 65 -9.49 5.93 -2.97
CA VAL A 65 -8.60 5.12 -3.80
C VAL A 65 -9.33 4.74 -5.09
N ALA A 66 -8.66 4.93 -6.22
CA ALA A 66 -9.12 4.46 -7.53
C ALA A 66 -8.02 3.62 -8.17
N ALA A 67 -8.39 2.47 -8.73
CA ALA A 67 -7.46 1.65 -9.50
C ALA A 67 -7.56 2.01 -10.98
N VAL A 68 -6.41 2.18 -11.64
CA VAL A 68 -6.34 2.37 -13.09
C VAL A 68 -5.26 1.46 -13.67
N PRO A 69 -5.49 0.81 -14.81
CA PRO A 69 -4.48 0.00 -15.46
C PRO A 69 -3.33 0.88 -15.97
N VAL A 70 -2.10 0.40 -15.82
CA VAL A 70 -0.88 1.07 -16.27
C VAL A 70 -0.02 0.13 -17.09
N SER A 71 0.98 0.67 -17.79
CA SER A 71 1.88 -0.13 -18.61
C SER A 71 2.67 -1.17 -17.79
N ALA A 72 2.83 -2.37 -18.35
CA ALA A 72 3.69 -3.43 -17.79
C ALA A 72 5.17 -3.01 -17.65
N ARG A 73 5.58 -1.86 -18.20
CA ARG A 73 6.89 -1.25 -17.93
C ARG A 73 7.16 -1.07 -16.44
N VAL A 74 6.13 -0.88 -15.61
CA VAL A 74 6.27 -0.73 -14.15
C VAL A 74 6.84 -2.00 -13.47
N ASN A 75 6.73 -3.16 -14.13
CA ASN A 75 7.22 -4.45 -13.58
C ASN A 75 8.76 -4.52 -13.54
N VAL A 76 9.47 -3.68 -14.29
CA VAL A 76 10.94 -3.64 -14.32
C VAL A 76 11.42 -2.58 -13.33
N VAL A 77 11.97 -3.02 -12.21
CA VAL A 77 12.40 -2.15 -11.08
C VAL A 77 13.39 -1.05 -11.48
N ALA A 78 14.19 -1.26 -12.53
CA ALA A 78 15.13 -0.25 -13.03
C ALA A 78 14.44 0.93 -13.74
N ASN A 79 13.17 0.80 -14.14
CA ASN A 79 12.41 1.89 -14.73
C ASN A 79 11.95 2.85 -13.63
N ASN A 80 12.23 4.13 -13.79
CA ASN A 80 11.77 5.18 -12.90
C ASN A 80 11.39 6.41 -13.72
N GLY A 81 10.13 6.84 -13.62
CA GLY A 81 9.60 7.94 -14.40
C GLY A 81 8.10 8.14 -14.21
N ALA A 82 7.63 9.37 -14.42
CA ALA A 82 6.23 9.73 -14.24
C ALA A 82 5.30 8.98 -15.22
N GLU A 83 5.83 8.50 -16.33
CA GLU A 83 5.09 7.71 -17.32
C GLU A 83 4.59 6.37 -16.79
N LEU A 84 5.18 5.84 -15.71
CA LEU A 84 4.82 4.54 -15.15
C LEU A 84 3.44 4.52 -14.49
N ILE A 85 2.90 5.69 -14.15
CA ILE A 85 1.56 5.83 -13.56
C ILE A 85 0.55 6.43 -14.54
N ILE A 86 0.92 6.64 -15.81
CA ILE A 86 -0.01 7.10 -16.84
C ILE A 86 -0.99 5.95 -17.16
N PRO A 87 -2.31 6.19 -17.06
CA PRO A 87 -3.30 5.18 -17.38
C PRO A 87 -3.20 4.72 -18.84
N ILE A 88 -3.48 3.44 -19.08
CA ILE A 88 -3.61 2.86 -20.41
C ILE A 88 -5.04 2.36 -20.64
N GLU A 89 -5.45 2.24 -21.90
CA GLU A 89 -6.63 1.44 -22.22
C GLU A 89 -6.24 -0.04 -22.24
N LEU A 90 -7.00 -0.87 -21.53
CA LEU A 90 -6.90 -2.31 -21.68
C LEU A 90 -7.57 -2.68 -23.00
N GLY A 91 -6.82 -3.32 -23.90
CA GLY A 91 -7.41 -3.95 -25.08
C GLY A 91 -8.28 -5.15 -24.69
N GLU A 92 -8.93 -5.75 -25.68
CA GLU A 92 -9.62 -7.02 -25.50
C GLU A 92 -8.64 -8.06 -24.90
N PRO A 93 -9.06 -8.84 -23.90
CA PRO A 93 -8.20 -9.85 -23.32
C PRO A 93 -7.78 -10.84 -24.41
N GLU A 94 -6.49 -10.87 -24.74
CA GLU A 94 -5.93 -11.93 -25.55
C GLU A 94 -5.97 -13.22 -24.73
N THR A 95 -7.02 -14.00 -24.94
CA THR A 95 -7.07 -15.36 -24.41
C THR A 95 -5.98 -16.17 -25.08
N LEU A 96 -4.98 -16.59 -24.31
CA LEU A 96 -4.02 -17.63 -24.72
C LEU A 96 -4.75 -18.99 -24.74
N PHE A 97 -5.62 -19.18 -25.74
CA PHE A 97 -6.20 -20.48 -26.08
C PHE A 97 -6.20 -20.63 -27.61
#